data_AF-A0A327R6E8-F1
#
_entry.id   AF-A0A327R6E8-F1
#
_cell.length_a   1.000
_cell.length_b   1.000
_cell.length_c   1.000
_cell.angle_alpha   90.00
_cell.angle_beta   90.00
_cell.angle_gamma   90.00
#
_symmetry.space_group_name_H-M   'P 1'
#
loop_
_entity.id
_entity.type
_entity.pdbx_description
1 polymer ?
#
loop_
_entity_poly.entity_id
_entity_poly.type
_entity_poly.pdbx_seq_one_letter_code
_entity_poly.pdbx_strand_id
1 'polypeptide(L)'
;MSEENKDLGDKAKDAAKGAKESAKEFAKEAKESAKEFADDTKEAAKEFTEDTKEAAKDFKEEAKKSASEFKEGLASAGGENKKILVGVLAILFGQFGVHKFILGYQKEGIIMLVATVVGYATMCFIIGSFIVMATFIVGVIEGIIYLTKSDEDFYNTYQVGKKPWF
;
A
#
# COMPACT_ATOMS: atom_id res chain seq x y z
N MET A 1 -31.22 -19.09 -1.61
CA MET A 1 -30.35 -17.98 -1.18
C MET A 1 -29.24 -18.40 -0.22
N SER A 2 -29.38 -19.47 0.59
CA SER A 2 -28.33 -19.90 1.53
C SER A 2 -27.24 -20.81 0.92
N GLU A 3 -27.51 -21.50 -0.19
CA GLU A 3 -26.52 -22.39 -0.83
C GLU A 3 -25.52 -21.63 -1.71
N GLU A 4 -25.95 -20.57 -2.38
CA GLU A 4 -25.11 -19.72 -3.24
C GLU A 4 -24.04 -18.95 -2.45
N ASN A 5 -24.38 -18.48 -1.24
CA ASN A 5 -23.43 -17.82 -0.34
C ASN A 5 -22.38 -18.77 0.25
N LYS A 6 -22.69 -20.08 0.30
CA LYS A 6 -21.78 -21.11 0.80
C LYS A 6 -20.71 -21.43 -0.26
N ASP A 7 -21.12 -21.58 -1.51
CA ASP A 7 -20.24 -21.83 -2.67
C ASP A 7 -19.25 -20.67 -2.92
N LEU A 8 -19.71 -19.42 -2.77
CA LEU A 8 -18.85 -18.23 -2.84
C LEU A 8 -17.83 -18.15 -1.69
N GLY A 9 -18.24 -18.53 -0.48
CA GLY A 9 -17.36 -18.55 0.69
C GLY A 9 -16.26 -19.61 0.61
N ASP A 10 -16.56 -20.77 0.03
CA ASP A 10 -15.57 -21.84 -0.14
C ASP A 10 -14.58 -21.52 -1.27
N LYS A 11 -15.04 -20.98 -2.41
CA LYS A 11 -14.14 -20.47 -3.47
C LYS A 11 -13.23 -19.35 -2.99
N ALA A 12 -13.72 -18.44 -2.15
CA ALA A 12 -12.89 -17.37 -1.57
C ALA A 12 -11.80 -17.93 -0.62
N LYS A 13 -12.11 -18.99 0.15
CA LYS A 13 -11.13 -19.65 1.01
C LYS A 13 -10.09 -20.44 0.22
N ASP A 14 -10.49 -21.11 -0.85
CA ASP A 14 -9.57 -21.84 -1.71
C ASP A 14 -8.64 -20.89 -2.48
N ALA A 15 -9.17 -19.76 -2.99
CA ALA A 15 -8.35 -18.72 -3.60
C ALA A 15 -7.37 -18.08 -2.60
N ALA A 16 -7.82 -17.81 -1.37
CA ALA A 16 -6.95 -17.27 -0.32
C ALA A 16 -5.87 -18.28 0.10
N LYS A 17 -6.18 -19.58 0.11
CA LYS A 17 -5.23 -20.65 0.40
C LYS A 17 -4.19 -20.81 -0.71
N GLY A 18 -4.62 -20.74 -1.97
CA GLY A 18 -3.73 -20.73 -3.14
C GLY A 18 -2.77 -19.53 -3.11
N ALA A 19 -3.29 -18.32 -2.88
CA ALA A 19 -2.46 -17.12 -2.75
C ALA A 19 -1.45 -17.21 -1.60
N LYS A 20 -1.84 -17.84 -0.48
CA LYS A 20 -0.96 -18.05 0.68
C LYS A 20 0.14 -19.09 0.42
N GLU A 21 -0.15 -20.13 -0.34
CA GLU A 21 0.84 -21.13 -0.78
C GLU A 21 1.83 -20.51 -1.77
N SER A 22 1.35 -19.78 -2.79
CA SER A 22 2.22 -19.09 -3.75
C SER A 22 3.11 -18.04 -3.09
N ALA A 23 2.58 -17.31 -2.10
CA ALA A 23 3.38 -16.37 -1.31
C ALA A 23 4.44 -17.07 -0.45
N LYS A 24 4.16 -18.28 0.06
CA LYS A 24 5.13 -19.08 0.81
C LYS A 24 6.22 -19.66 -0.08
N GLU A 25 5.88 -20.12 -1.28
CA GLU A 25 6.88 -20.59 -2.24
C GLU A 25 7.78 -19.44 -2.69
N PHE A 26 7.21 -18.31 -3.09
CA PHE A 26 8.00 -17.14 -3.48
C PHE A 26 8.90 -16.65 -2.34
N ALA A 27 8.40 -16.67 -1.10
CA ALA A 27 9.21 -16.34 0.07
C ALA A 27 10.32 -17.36 0.35
N LYS A 28 10.09 -18.64 0.06
CA LYS A 28 11.08 -19.71 0.22
C LYS A 28 12.17 -19.59 -0.85
N GLU A 29 11.77 -19.36 -2.09
CA GLU A 29 12.66 -19.19 -3.24
C GLU A 29 13.51 -17.93 -3.08
N ALA A 30 12.90 -16.79 -2.72
CA ALA A 30 13.62 -15.56 -2.41
C ALA A 30 14.61 -15.74 -1.23
N LYS A 31 14.26 -16.54 -0.23
CA LYS A 31 15.14 -16.85 0.90
C LYS A 31 16.31 -17.74 0.49
N GLU A 32 16.08 -18.67 -0.44
CA GLU A 32 17.10 -19.57 -0.95
C GLU A 32 18.09 -18.81 -1.84
N SER A 33 17.60 -17.98 -2.77
CA SER A 33 18.44 -17.10 -3.60
C SER A 33 19.20 -16.07 -2.77
N ALA A 34 18.59 -15.50 -1.73
CA ALA A 34 19.30 -14.58 -0.83
C ALA A 34 20.38 -15.28 0.00
N LYS A 35 20.18 -16.56 0.35
CA LYS A 35 21.16 -17.35 1.08
C LYS A 35 22.34 -17.75 0.18
N GLU A 36 22.04 -18.14 -1.06
CA GLU A 36 23.05 -18.47 -2.07
C GLU A 36 23.91 -17.24 -2.41
N PHE A 37 23.28 -16.09 -2.68
CA PHE A 37 24.00 -14.83 -2.88
C PHE A 37 24.84 -14.41 -1.67
N ALA A 38 24.36 -14.67 -0.44
CA ALA A 38 25.10 -14.38 0.78
C ALA A 38 26.29 -15.32 1.01
N ASP A 39 26.17 -16.60 0.69
CA ASP A 39 27.27 -17.56 0.78
C ASP A 39 28.31 -17.28 -0.33
N ASP A 40 27.90 -16.97 -1.55
CA ASP A 40 28.81 -16.55 -2.64
C ASP A 40 29.53 -15.24 -2.32
N THR A 41 28.82 -14.26 -1.75
CA THR A 41 29.42 -13.00 -1.29
C THR A 41 30.41 -13.25 -0.13
N LYS A 42 30.14 -14.23 0.73
CA LYS A 42 31.00 -14.58 1.87
C LYS A 42 32.24 -15.36 1.46
N GLU A 43 32.16 -16.20 0.44
CA GLU A 43 33.31 -16.89 -0.15
C GLU A 43 34.17 -15.92 -0.97
N ALA A 44 33.56 -15.05 -1.79
CA ALA A 44 34.28 -13.99 -2.50
C ALA A 44 34.97 -13.00 -1.54
N ALA A 45 34.36 -12.71 -0.38
CA ALA A 45 34.94 -11.86 0.65
C ALA A 45 36.12 -12.49 1.43
N LYS A 46 36.34 -13.81 1.34
CA LYS A 46 37.51 -14.47 1.95
C LYS A 46 38.76 -14.41 1.07
N GLU A 47 38.61 -14.27 -0.25
CA GLU A 47 39.74 -14.21 -1.20
C GLU A 47 40.24 -12.79 -1.49
N PHE A 48 39.42 -11.75 -1.30
CA PHE A 48 39.81 -10.36 -1.57
C PHE A 48 40.07 -9.55 -0.29
N THR A 49 41.29 -9.01 -0.21
CA THR A 49 41.97 -8.34 0.92
C THR A 49 41.23 -7.13 1.54
N GLU A 50 41.69 -6.73 2.74
CA GLU A 50 41.17 -5.73 3.71
C GLU A 50 40.54 -4.43 3.16
N ASP A 51 40.92 -3.92 1.99
CA ASP A 51 40.38 -2.65 1.44
C ASP A 51 38.92 -2.76 0.94
N THR A 52 38.47 -3.97 0.55
CA THR A 52 37.06 -4.19 0.17
C THR A 52 36.16 -4.31 1.40
N LYS A 53 36.73 -4.54 2.58
CA LYS A 53 36.00 -4.67 3.85
C LYS A 53 35.39 -3.35 4.30
N GLU A 54 36.00 -2.22 3.95
CA GLU A 54 35.42 -0.88 4.15
C GLU A 54 34.24 -0.64 3.20
N ALA A 55 34.43 -0.81 1.90
CA ALA A 55 33.35 -0.66 0.91
C ALA A 55 32.17 -1.61 1.18
N ALA A 56 32.45 -2.85 1.60
CA ALA A 56 31.42 -3.81 1.99
C ALA A 56 30.72 -3.45 3.31
N LYS A 57 31.43 -2.82 4.26
CA LYS A 57 30.80 -2.27 5.47
C LYS A 57 29.90 -1.09 5.15
N ASP A 58 30.34 -0.19 4.29
CA ASP A 58 29.56 0.98 3.89
C ASP A 58 28.31 0.56 3.12
N PHE A 59 28.44 -0.35 2.15
CA PHE A 59 27.30 -0.91 1.44
C PHE A 59 26.37 -1.71 2.35
N LYS A 60 26.92 -2.47 3.32
CA LYS A 60 26.11 -3.21 4.30
C LYS A 60 25.37 -2.28 5.25
N GLU A 61 25.99 -1.20 5.72
CA GLU A 61 25.35 -0.20 6.56
C GLU A 61 24.28 0.57 5.77
N GLU A 62 24.52 0.90 4.50
CA GLU A 62 23.55 1.57 3.62
C GLU A 62 22.36 0.65 3.26
N ALA A 63 22.62 -0.63 2.98
CA ALA A 63 21.59 -1.64 2.77
C ALA A 63 20.79 -1.89 4.06
N LYS A 64 21.46 -1.91 5.22
CA LYS A 64 20.82 -2.07 6.53
C LYS A 64 19.99 -0.83 6.89
N LYS A 65 20.45 0.35 6.53
CA LYS A 65 19.72 1.61 6.66
C LYS A 65 18.47 1.62 5.78
N SER A 66 18.61 1.30 4.48
CA SER A 66 17.47 1.15 3.56
C SER A 66 16.49 0.07 4.01
N ALA A 67 16.98 -1.07 4.49
CA ALA A 67 16.13 -2.13 5.03
C ALA A 67 15.45 -1.71 6.34
N SER A 68 16.11 -0.90 7.19
CA SER A 68 15.49 -0.36 8.40
C SER A 68 14.42 0.68 8.07
N GLU A 69 14.65 1.57 7.12
CA GLU A 69 13.67 2.56 6.64
C GLU A 69 12.48 1.87 5.96
N PHE A 70 12.73 0.81 5.18
CA PHE A 70 11.68 -0.01 4.58
C PHE A 70 10.89 -0.79 5.63
N LYS A 71 11.56 -1.38 6.63
CA LYS A 71 10.92 -2.08 7.74
C LYS A 71 10.12 -1.13 8.63
N GLU A 72 10.60 0.08 8.85
CA GLU A 72 9.91 1.13 9.60
C GLU A 72 8.71 1.67 8.82
N GLY A 73 8.84 1.87 7.50
CA GLY A 73 7.72 2.15 6.61
C GLY A 73 6.66 1.03 6.62
N LEU A 74 7.08 -0.23 6.65
CA LEU A 74 6.18 -1.39 6.73
C LEU A 74 5.54 -1.55 8.12
N ALA A 75 6.29 -1.25 9.20
CA ALA A 75 5.79 -1.28 10.57
C ALA A 75 4.83 -0.11 10.85
N SER A 76 5.09 1.07 10.28
CA SER A 76 4.19 2.22 10.28
C SER A 76 2.92 1.93 9.48
N ALA A 77 3.02 1.22 8.35
CA ALA A 77 1.85 0.74 7.61
C ALA A 77 0.97 -0.26 8.42
N GLY A 78 1.53 -0.95 9.40
CA GLY A 78 0.82 -1.80 10.36
C GLY A 78 0.52 -1.13 11.72
N GLY A 79 0.96 0.12 11.91
CA GLY A 79 0.84 0.86 13.16
C GLY A 79 -0.40 1.75 13.19
N GLU A 80 -0.63 2.39 14.33
CA GLU A 80 -1.72 3.36 14.57
C GLU A 80 -1.79 4.45 13.48
N ASN A 81 -0.67 4.70 12.78
CA ASN A 81 -0.57 5.67 11.71
C ASN A 81 -0.92 5.09 10.33
N LYS A 82 -2.19 5.21 9.92
CA LYS A 82 -2.72 4.68 8.66
C LYS A 82 -2.22 5.42 7.41
N LYS A 83 -1.26 6.33 7.52
CA LYS A 83 -0.85 7.28 6.48
C LYS A 83 -0.53 6.61 5.14
N ILE A 84 0.41 5.66 5.15
CA ILE A 84 0.88 5.00 3.94
C ILE A 84 -0.26 4.20 3.30
N LEU A 85 -1.00 3.44 4.10
CA LEU A 85 -2.15 2.65 3.64
C LEU A 85 -3.19 3.55 2.96
N VAL A 86 -3.58 4.64 3.61
CA VAL A 86 -4.63 5.54 3.12
C VAL A 86 -4.14 6.32 1.89
N GLY A 87 -2.88 6.74 1.87
CA GLY A 87 -2.27 7.45 0.74
C GLY A 87 -2.16 6.59 -0.53
N VAL A 88 -1.68 5.35 -0.41
CA VAL A 88 -1.61 4.41 -1.54
C VAL A 88 -3.01 4.03 -2.04
N LEU A 89 -3.95 3.77 -1.13
CA LEU A 89 -5.33 3.46 -1.51
C LEU A 89 -6.05 4.65 -2.16
N ALA A 90 -5.72 5.88 -1.77
CA ALA A 90 -6.24 7.08 -2.43
C ALA A 90 -5.72 7.21 -3.87
N ILE A 91 -4.47 6.84 -4.15
CA ILE A 91 -3.94 6.87 -5.52
C ILE A 91 -4.57 5.79 -6.40
N LEU A 92 -4.67 4.55 -5.89
CA LEU A 92 -5.12 3.41 -6.70
C LEU A 92 -6.65 3.31 -6.78
N PHE A 93 -7.35 3.60 -5.68
CA PHE A 93 -8.78 3.41 -5.50
C PHE A 93 -9.50 4.67 -5.01
N GLY A 94 -8.86 5.83 -5.06
CA GLY A 94 -9.45 7.07 -4.56
C GLY A 94 -10.67 7.54 -5.33
N GLN A 95 -10.79 7.14 -6.60
CA GLN A 95 -12.03 7.32 -7.37
C GLN A 95 -13.25 6.76 -6.64
N PHE A 96 -13.10 5.65 -5.90
CA PHE A 96 -14.21 5.02 -5.17
C PHE A 96 -14.35 5.53 -3.72
N GLY A 97 -13.46 6.42 -3.27
CA GLY A 97 -13.45 6.94 -1.91
C GLY A 97 -12.98 5.95 -0.83
N VAL A 98 -12.34 4.83 -1.19
CA VAL A 98 -11.95 3.75 -0.23
C VAL A 98 -11.09 4.28 0.92
N HIS A 99 -10.17 5.19 0.60
CA HIS A 99 -9.27 5.84 1.56
C HIS A 99 -10.02 6.61 2.65
N LYS A 100 -11.21 7.15 2.37
CA LYS A 100 -12.06 7.84 3.35
C LYS A 100 -12.63 6.88 4.40
N PHE A 101 -13.04 5.69 3.98
CA PHE A 101 -13.64 4.71 4.89
C PHE A 101 -12.65 4.25 5.96
N ILE A 102 -11.36 4.14 5.61
CA ILE A 102 -10.29 3.73 6.52
C ILE A 102 -10.02 4.78 7.60
N LEU A 103 -10.18 6.06 7.27
CA LEU A 103 -10.11 7.17 8.22
C LEU A 103 -11.38 7.33 9.08
N GLY A 104 -12.44 6.55 8.78
CA GLY A 104 -13.73 6.63 9.46
C GLY A 104 -14.66 7.71 8.90
N TYR A 105 -14.36 8.26 7.73
CA TYR A 105 -15.18 9.26 7.02
C TYR A 105 -16.25 8.58 6.16
N GLN A 106 -17.19 7.90 6.84
CA GLN A 106 -18.21 7.09 6.16
C GLN A 106 -19.11 7.94 5.25
N LYS A 107 -19.44 9.17 5.65
CA LYS A 107 -20.31 10.05 4.86
C LYS A 107 -19.62 10.49 3.57
N GLU A 108 -18.37 10.91 3.68
CA GLU A 108 -17.54 11.41 2.59
C GLU A 108 -17.19 10.29 1.61
N GLY A 109 -16.86 9.10 2.12
CA GLY A 109 -16.65 7.92 1.30
C GLY A 109 -17.89 7.55 0.49
N ILE A 110 -19.08 7.58 1.10
CA ILE A 110 -20.34 7.34 0.40
C ILE A 110 -20.61 8.44 -0.64
N ILE A 111 -20.33 9.71 -0.32
CA ILE A 111 -20.49 10.82 -1.27
C ILE A 111 -19.61 10.60 -2.52
N MET A 112 -18.33 10.23 -2.35
CA MET A 112 -17.49 9.91 -3.52
C MET A 112 -18.03 8.72 -4.28
N LEU A 113 -18.40 7.64 -3.59
CA LEU A 113 -18.90 6.44 -4.23
C LEU A 113 -20.17 6.72 -5.07
N VAL A 114 -21.13 7.45 -4.51
CA VAL A 114 -22.37 7.83 -5.21
C VAL A 114 -22.05 8.79 -6.36
N ALA A 115 -21.19 9.79 -6.16
CA ALA A 115 -20.80 10.72 -7.21
C ALA A 115 -20.16 9.98 -8.39
N THR A 116 -19.28 9.02 -8.12
CA THR A 116 -18.65 8.19 -9.16
C THR A 116 -19.67 7.30 -9.87
N VAL A 117 -20.57 6.63 -9.14
CA VAL A 117 -21.64 5.81 -9.74
C VAL A 117 -22.56 6.66 -10.62
N VAL A 118 -23.00 7.83 -10.14
CA VAL A 118 -23.82 8.78 -10.92
C VAL A 118 -23.03 9.32 -12.11
N GLY A 119 -21.75 9.62 -11.94
CA GLY A 119 -20.86 10.06 -13.02
C GLY A 119 -20.76 9.02 -14.13
N TYR A 120 -20.56 7.74 -13.78
CA TYR A 120 -20.59 6.64 -14.75
C TYR A 120 -21.98 6.45 -15.38
N ALA A 121 -23.06 6.53 -14.60
CA ALA A 121 -24.43 6.39 -15.12
C ALA A 121 -24.81 7.52 -16.09
N THR A 122 -24.29 8.72 -15.87
CA THR A 122 -24.51 9.90 -16.72
C THR A 122 -23.39 10.13 -17.73
N MET A 123 -22.47 9.16 -17.91
CA MET A 123 -21.28 9.32 -18.75
C MET A 123 -21.60 9.56 -20.24
N CYS A 124 -22.76 9.12 -20.71
CA CYS A 124 -23.25 9.43 -22.06
C CYS A 124 -23.47 10.93 -22.29
N PHE A 125 -23.62 11.70 -21.21
CA PHE A 125 -23.63 13.16 -21.23
C PHE A 125 -22.25 13.67 -20.85
N ILE A 126 -21.84 14.79 -21.47
CA ILE A 126 -20.57 15.47 -21.17
C ILE A 126 -20.40 15.69 -19.65
N ILE A 127 -21.50 15.97 -18.95
CA ILE A 127 -21.56 16.18 -17.50
C ILE A 127 -21.04 14.97 -16.70
N GLY A 128 -21.39 13.74 -17.07
CA GLY A 128 -20.93 12.56 -16.34
C GLY A 128 -19.42 12.35 -16.43
N SER A 129 -18.84 12.67 -17.60
CA SER A 129 -17.39 12.61 -17.81
C SER A 129 -16.63 13.58 -16.90
N PHE A 130 -17.16 14.80 -16.71
CA PHE A 130 -16.58 15.77 -15.77
C PHE A 130 -16.66 15.28 -14.31
N ILE A 131 -17.74 14.63 -13.91
CA ILE A 131 -17.90 14.10 -12.54
C ILE A 131 -16.88 12.99 -12.26
N VAL A 132 -16.76 12.00 -13.16
CA VAL A 132 -15.80 10.90 -12.99
C VAL A 132 -14.38 11.45 -12.93
N MET A 133 -14.01 12.34 -13.86
CA MET A 133 -12.70 12.96 -13.90
C MET A 133 -12.40 13.78 -12.62
N ALA A 134 -13.38 14.53 -12.11
CA ALA A 134 -13.24 15.24 -10.84
C ALA A 134 -13.01 14.27 -9.67
N THR A 135 -13.81 13.21 -9.53
CA THR A 135 -13.63 12.24 -8.42
C THR A 135 -12.27 11.54 -8.45
N PHE A 136 -11.76 11.24 -9.65
CA PHE A 136 -10.41 10.69 -9.82
C PHE A 136 -9.33 11.67 -9.37
N ILE A 137 -9.40 12.93 -9.82
CA ILE A 137 -8.45 13.98 -9.42
C ILE A 137 -8.43 14.15 -7.90
N VAL A 138 -9.60 14.21 -7.27
CA VAL A 138 -9.70 14.36 -5.81
C VAL A 138 -8.97 13.21 -5.11
N GLY A 139 -9.19 11.96 -5.53
CA GLY A 139 -8.50 10.80 -4.97
C GLY A 139 -6.98 10.88 -5.09
N VAL A 140 -6.47 11.26 -6.27
CA VAL A 140 -5.03 11.41 -6.52
C VAL A 140 -4.42 12.53 -5.67
N ILE A 141 -5.06 13.71 -5.64
CA ILE A 141 -4.58 14.85 -4.85
C ILE A 141 -4.51 14.48 -3.37
N GLU A 142 -5.55 13.86 -2.82
CA GLU A 142 -5.55 13.46 -1.43
C GLU A 142 -4.51 12.37 -1.13
N GLY A 143 -4.31 11.44 -2.05
CA GLY A 143 -3.26 10.43 -1.92
C GLY A 143 -1.87 11.04 -1.84
N ILE A 144 -1.57 12.03 -2.69
CA ILE A 144 -0.30 12.77 -2.63
C ILE A 144 -0.21 13.55 -1.31
N ILE A 145 -1.25 14.27 -0.90
CA ILE A 145 -1.25 15.04 0.36
C ILE A 145 -0.98 14.12 1.56
N TYR A 146 -1.60 12.95 1.61
CA TYR A 146 -1.41 12.01 2.72
C TYR A 146 0.02 11.46 2.74
N LEU A 147 0.59 11.12 1.58
CA LEU A 147 1.96 10.61 1.49
C LEU A 147 3.03 11.68 1.73
N THR A 148 2.72 12.95 1.45
CA THR A 148 3.66 14.07 1.59
C THR A 148 3.62 14.75 2.97
N LYS A 149 2.62 14.45 3.80
CA LYS A 149 2.56 14.95 5.19
C LYS A 149 3.48 14.16 6.12
N SER A 150 3.97 14.86 7.15
CA SER A 150 4.61 14.20 8.29
C SER A 150 3.60 13.28 9.00
N ASP A 151 4.09 12.23 9.66
CA ASP A 151 3.24 11.24 10.33
C ASP A 151 2.40 11.87 11.45
N GLU A 152 2.98 12.82 12.19
CA GLU A 152 2.31 13.54 13.27
C GLU A 152 1.24 14.50 12.73
N ASP A 153 1.56 15.26 11.68
CA ASP A 153 0.60 16.16 11.03
C ASP A 153 -0.57 15.39 10.44
N PHE A 154 -0.30 14.24 9.81
CA PHE A 154 -1.35 13.38 9.27
C PHE A 154 -2.28 12.88 10.38
N TYR A 155 -1.71 12.37 11.47
CA TYR A 155 -2.46 11.86 12.60
C TYR A 155 -3.34 12.94 13.23
N ASN A 156 -2.77 14.09 13.56
CA ASN A 156 -3.49 15.20 14.16
C ASN A 156 -4.56 15.78 13.23
N THR A 157 -4.29 15.87 11.93
CA THR A 157 -5.25 16.46 10.97
C THR A 157 -6.39 15.51 10.60
N TYR A 158 -6.07 14.25 10.26
CA TYR A 158 -7.02 13.34 9.61
C TYR A 158 -7.50 12.20 10.51
N GLN A 159 -6.75 11.83 11.56
CA GLN A 159 -7.24 10.83 12.50
C GLN A 159 -7.97 11.47 13.69
N VAL A 160 -7.33 12.46 14.32
CA VAL A 160 -7.88 13.17 15.50
C VAL A 160 -8.78 14.33 15.07
N GLY A 161 -8.27 15.23 14.23
CA GLY A 161 -8.99 16.43 13.78
C GLY A 161 -10.10 16.16 12.77
N LYS A 162 -10.19 14.91 12.26
CA LYS A 162 -11.26 14.43 11.38
C LYS A 162 -11.53 15.35 10.18
N LYS A 163 -10.49 15.93 9.55
CA LYS A 163 -10.61 16.76 8.35
C LYS A 163 -11.09 15.94 7.12
N PRO A 164 -12.32 16.17 6.61
CA PRO A 164 -12.96 15.28 5.65
C PRO A 164 -12.45 15.39 4.21
N TRP A 165 -11.92 16.53 3.79
CA TRP A 165 -11.38 16.79 2.45
C TRP A 165 -10.10 17.62 2.55
N PHE A 166 -9.16 17.43 1.60
CA PHE A 166 -7.83 18.07 1.50
C PHE A 166 -7.46 18.94 2.71
#